data_AF-A0A7L4XXB6-F1
#
_entry.id   AF-A0A7L4XXB6-F1
#
_cell.length_a   1.000
_cell.length_b   1.000
_cell.length_c   1.000
_cell.angle_alpha   90.00
_cell.angle_beta   90.00
_cell.angle_gamma   90.00
#
_symmetry.space_group_name_H-M   'P 1'
#
loop_
_entity.id
_entity.type
_entity.pdbx_description
1 polymer ?
#
loop_
_entity_poly.entity_id
_entity_poly.type
_entity_poly.pdbx_seq_one_letter_code
_entity_poly.pdbx_strand_id
1 'polypeptide(L)'
;MAYADANGIDLSGVTGRLIQTVDLVKNPAPQAFATDTVNGHVFVLQMESSATSSVGNMYLNRIDRQTGVRTGHMHLKGFGHGLAMGVEAVGADSYVWTEVGPLHVTSGGTAFGKAVTRFRFVDGAVLDGATIPQEQKFTPPGSTAGTGPSTDPVNRLLTVMYHKDGNRLFTRYDLMRAAAGEWVPAGPTFTVPAGEDITPAVPSPYLLKPKLTFQGFAALGDVLYVYQWAPYDKDKDPTIPSEFPGVTFLTSYSWTTGERLDRQVVTGADGLTRREPEGLAVEVDPKTQETRLLFGFSNTVPGTEYARDVTISWYPTKPVVDGVKVLSDWEDLVPAAGVVPGTQRPRGRLIALGGTTYLQMRGTLTCSPGLTSDRTIATLPHRLRPTRLIRQNVPRNNHYGRCVCRIEADVNGALWAYGASTDNAITWIDLDGVSVAWR
;
A
#
# COMPACT_ATOMS: atom_id res chain seq x y z
N MET A 1 2.76 -5.26 24.48
CA MET A 1 1.32 -5.62 24.53
C MET A 1 0.67 -4.99 23.32
N ALA A 2 -0.25 -5.70 22.66
CA ALA A 2 -1.03 -5.13 21.56
C ALA A 2 -1.81 -3.91 22.07
N TYR A 3 -1.73 -2.79 21.35
CA TYR A 3 -2.48 -1.58 21.63
C TYR A 3 -3.36 -1.29 20.42
N ALA A 4 -4.68 -1.33 20.60
CA ALA A 4 -5.62 -0.86 19.60
C ALA A 4 -6.03 0.57 19.95
N ASP A 5 -5.93 1.48 18.98
CA ASP A 5 -6.38 2.86 19.15
C ASP A 5 -7.91 3.00 19.12
N ALA A 6 -8.39 4.24 19.20
CA ALA A 6 -9.83 4.55 19.19
C ALA A 6 -10.56 4.10 17.91
N ASN A 7 -9.84 3.81 16.83
CA ASN A 7 -10.38 3.31 15.56
C ASN A 7 -10.27 1.78 15.45
N GLY A 8 -9.75 1.10 16.47
CA GLY A 8 -9.53 -0.35 16.47
C GLY A 8 -8.28 -0.78 15.70
N ILE A 9 -7.38 0.15 15.35
CA ILE A 9 -6.13 -0.15 14.64
C ILE A 9 -5.06 -0.54 15.66
N ASP A 10 -4.50 -1.74 15.50
CA ASP A 10 -3.32 -2.23 16.23
C ASP A 10 -2.11 -2.25 15.30
N LEU A 11 -1.17 -1.34 15.52
CA LEU A 11 0.03 -1.17 14.68
C LEU A 11 1.03 -2.32 14.84
N SER A 12 0.92 -3.11 15.91
CA SER A 12 1.72 -4.32 16.12
C SER A 12 1.09 -5.57 15.50
N GLY A 13 -0.14 -5.42 15.01
CA GLY A 13 -0.99 -6.50 14.54
C GLY A 13 -0.64 -7.03 13.15
N VAL A 14 -1.41 -8.04 12.75
CA VAL A 14 -1.36 -8.64 11.41
C VAL A 14 -1.84 -7.68 10.34
N THR A 15 -1.37 -7.89 9.12
CA THR A 15 -1.71 -7.05 7.96
C THR A 15 -2.25 -7.90 6.81
N GLY A 16 -3.17 -7.32 6.04
CA GLY A 16 -3.64 -7.87 4.76
C GLY A 16 -2.97 -7.18 3.56
N ARG A 17 -3.30 -7.63 2.35
CA ARG A 17 -2.88 -7.01 1.09
C ARG A 17 -4.06 -6.32 0.40
N LEU A 18 -3.82 -5.17 -0.18
CA LEU A 18 -4.73 -4.55 -1.15
C LEU A 18 -4.14 -4.65 -2.56
N ILE A 19 -2.89 -4.19 -2.73
CA ILE A 19 -2.16 -4.22 -4.00
C ILE A 19 -0.83 -4.95 -3.80
N GLN A 20 -0.44 -5.84 -4.72
CA GLN A 20 0.80 -6.60 -4.74
C GLN A 20 1.58 -6.35 -6.02
N THR A 21 2.72 -5.67 -5.93
CA THR A 21 3.71 -5.46 -7.00
C THR A 21 3.08 -5.05 -8.33
N VAL A 22 2.58 -3.83 -8.40
CA VAL A 22 2.01 -3.25 -9.63
C VAL A 22 2.98 -2.24 -10.22
N ASP A 23 3.38 -2.47 -11.47
CA ASP A 23 4.21 -1.55 -12.23
C ASP A 23 3.46 -0.24 -12.50
N LEU A 24 4.17 0.87 -12.33
CA LEU A 24 3.67 2.21 -12.61
C LEU A 24 4.07 2.66 -14.03
N VAL A 25 3.52 3.79 -14.48
CA VAL A 25 3.78 4.29 -15.85
C VAL A 25 5.22 4.79 -16.04
N LYS A 26 5.89 5.20 -14.95
CA LYS A 26 7.32 5.56 -14.95
C LYS A 26 8.12 4.60 -14.08
N ASN A 27 9.43 4.80 -14.05
CA ASN A 27 10.38 4.00 -13.27
C ASN A 27 10.59 4.46 -11.80
N PRO A 28 10.50 5.75 -11.42
CA PRO A 28 10.76 6.19 -10.04
C PRO A 28 9.85 5.55 -9.00
N ALA A 29 10.19 5.67 -7.72
CA ALA A 29 9.33 5.16 -6.66
C ALA A 29 7.95 5.86 -6.65
N PRO A 30 6.85 5.16 -6.29
CA PRO A 30 5.63 5.81 -5.81
C PRO A 30 5.95 6.77 -4.65
N GLN A 31 5.09 7.75 -4.43
CA GLN A 31 5.31 8.79 -3.40
C GLN A 31 4.13 8.88 -2.43
N ALA A 32 2.91 8.79 -2.97
CA ALA A 32 1.70 8.68 -2.19
C ALA A 32 0.63 7.90 -2.95
N PHE A 33 -0.38 7.43 -2.24
CA PHE A 33 -1.54 6.79 -2.82
C PHE A 33 -2.81 7.13 -2.03
N ALA A 34 -3.96 6.94 -2.66
CA ALA A 34 -5.28 7.04 -2.04
C ALA A 34 -6.29 6.20 -2.82
N THR A 35 -7.46 5.93 -2.22
CA THR A 35 -8.45 5.01 -2.80
C THR A 35 -9.77 5.72 -3.08
N ASP A 36 -10.33 5.45 -4.26
CA ASP A 36 -11.75 5.67 -4.54
C ASP A 36 -12.45 4.31 -4.42
N THR A 37 -12.99 4.00 -3.24
CA THR A 37 -13.65 2.71 -3.02
C THR A 37 -15.02 2.60 -3.68
N VAL A 38 -15.63 3.73 -4.05
CA VAL A 38 -16.93 3.77 -4.74
C VAL A 38 -16.77 3.35 -6.20
N ASN A 39 -15.77 3.92 -6.89
CA ASN A 39 -15.48 3.61 -8.29
C ASN A 39 -14.47 2.45 -8.47
N GLY A 40 -13.97 1.87 -7.36
CA GLY A 40 -13.11 0.69 -7.39
C GLY A 40 -11.68 0.99 -7.85
N HIS A 41 -11.15 2.15 -7.51
CA HIS A 41 -9.82 2.60 -7.95
C HIS A 41 -8.86 2.83 -6.78
N VAL A 42 -7.58 2.56 -7.04
CA VAL A 42 -6.46 3.06 -6.27
C VAL A 42 -5.70 4.03 -7.15
N PHE A 43 -5.37 5.20 -6.62
CA PHE A 43 -4.54 6.19 -7.29
C PHE A 43 -3.17 6.25 -6.65
N VAL A 44 -2.12 6.36 -7.45
CA VAL A 44 -0.73 6.37 -6.99
C VAL A 44 0.05 7.48 -7.69
N LEU A 45 0.58 8.41 -6.89
CA LEU A 45 1.50 9.45 -7.35
C LEU A 45 2.91 8.90 -7.47
N GLN A 46 3.61 9.36 -8.50
CA GLN A 46 4.96 8.96 -8.83
C GLN A 46 5.70 10.14 -9.44
N MET A 47 6.96 10.34 -9.10
CA MET A 47 7.79 11.33 -9.78
C MET A 47 7.96 10.99 -11.27
N GLU A 48 8.01 12.01 -12.14
CA GLU A 48 8.33 11.80 -13.56
C GLU A 48 9.72 11.18 -13.74
N SER A 49 10.73 11.77 -13.07
CA SER A 49 12.10 11.28 -13.01
C SER A 49 12.85 11.91 -11.84
N SER A 50 13.97 11.31 -11.43
CA SER A 50 14.89 11.95 -10.49
C SER A 50 15.58 13.20 -11.08
N ALA A 51 15.78 13.24 -12.40
CA ALA A 51 16.42 14.36 -13.10
C ALA A 51 15.54 15.62 -13.21
N THR A 52 14.21 15.44 -13.15
CA THR A 52 13.22 16.54 -13.21
C THR A 52 12.60 16.85 -11.85
N SER A 53 13.23 16.39 -10.76
CA SER A 53 12.74 16.58 -9.39
C SER A 53 12.57 18.06 -9.00
N SER A 54 13.40 18.95 -9.55
CA SER A 54 13.35 20.40 -9.31
C SER A 54 12.20 21.10 -10.02
N VAL A 55 11.60 20.47 -11.03
CA VAL A 55 10.44 20.98 -11.78
C VAL A 55 9.13 20.51 -11.15
N GLY A 56 9.17 19.44 -10.35
CA GLY A 56 7.99 18.94 -9.62
C GLY A 56 6.95 18.28 -10.52
N ASN A 57 7.37 17.64 -11.61
CA ASN A 57 6.47 16.88 -12.48
C ASN A 57 6.22 15.47 -11.91
N MET A 58 4.97 15.05 -11.95
CA MET A 58 4.51 13.77 -11.44
C MET A 58 3.58 13.06 -12.43
N TYR A 59 3.44 11.75 -12.26
CA TYR A 59 2.40 10.95 -12.86
C TYR A 59 1.46 10.44 -11.79
N LEU A 60 0.17 10.55 -12.06
CA LEU A 60 -0.90 9.97 -11.28
C LEU A 60 -1.38 8.72 -12.00
N ASN A 61 -1.16 7.56 -11.41
CA ASN A 61 -1.56 6.26 -11.94
C ASN A 61 -2.94 5.91 -11.38
N ARG A 62 -3.84 5.34 -12.21
CA ARG A 62 -5.08 4.71 -11.77
C ARG A 62 -4.93 3.20 -11.87
N ILE A 63 -5.22 2.50 -10.78
CA ILE A 63 -5.15 1.05 -10.66
C ILE A 63 -6.54 0.53 -10.30
N ASP A 64 -6.97 -0.53 -10.97
CA ASP A 64 -8.16 -1.28 -10.58
C ASP A 64 -7.92 -1.97 -9.23
N ARG A 65 -8.72 -1.63 -8.22
CA ARG A 65 -8.52 -2.05 -6.83
C ARG A 65 -8.64 -3.57 -6.64
N GLN A 66 -9.36 -4.28 -7.52
CA GLN A 66 -9.61 -5.70 -7.39
C GLN A 66 -8.57 -6.57 -8.11
N THR A 67 -8.15 -6.13 -9.29
CA THR A 67 -7.27 -6.89 -10.18
C THR A 67 -5.81 -6.47 -10.08
N GLY A 68 -5.54 -5.26 -9.57
CA GLY A 68 -4.20 -4.67 -9.55
C GLY A 68 -3.73 -4.21 -10.94
N VAL A 69 -4.60 -4.19 -11.95
CA VAL A 69 -4.24 -3.73 -13.28
C VAL A 69 -4.21 -2.20 -13.30
N ARG A 70 -3.13 -1.61 -13.83
CA ARG A 70 -3.10 -0.17 -14.12
C ARG A 70 -4.06 0.14 -15.29
N THR A 71 -5.09 0.93 -15.03
CA THR A 71 -6.18 1.25 -15.98
C THR A 71 -6.13 2.68 -16.52
N GLY A 72 -5.11 3.45 -16.15
CA GLY A 72 -4.92 4.80 -16.68
C GLY A 72 -3.80 5.56 -16.01
N HIS A 73 -3.47 6.72 -16.56
CA HIS A 73 -2.54 7.67 -15.95
C HIS A 73 -2.83 9.12 -16.37
N MET A 74 -2.33 10.08 -15.59
CA MET A 74 -2.42 11.51 -15.88
C MET A 74 -1.07 12.17 -15.55
N HIS A 75 -0.58 13.07 -16.40
CA HIS A 75 0.66 13.80 -16.16
C HIS A 75 0.36 15.13 -15.46
N LEU A 76 0.98 15.35 -14.31
CA LEU A 76 0.83 16.54 -13.48
C LEU A 76 2.12 17.36 -13.54
N LYS A 77 2.08 18.57 -14.14
CA LYS A 77 3.26 19.44 -14.26
C LYS A 77 3.31 20.50 -13.17
N GLY A 78 4.46 20.66 -12.50
CA GLY A 78 4.64 21.68 -11.47
C GLY A 78 3.80 21.43 -10.20
N PHE A 79 3.56 20.16 -9.86
CA PHE A 79 2.80 19.78 -8.68
C PHE A 79 3.69 19.64 -7.43
N GLY A 80 4.89 19.08 -7.55
CA GLY A 80 5.81 18.89 -6.43
C GLY A 80 6.38 17.48 -6.37
N HIS A 81 6.37 16.89 -5.17
CA HIS A 81 7.03 15.61 -4.89
C HIS A 81 6.04 14.44 -4.71
N GLY A 82 4.83 14.74 -4.25
CA GLY A 82 3.80 13.77 -3.87
C GLY A 82 3.84 13.39 -2.40
N LEU A 83 4.04 14.33 -1.47
CA LEU A 83 4.14 14.06 -0.02
C LEU A 83 2.96 13.28 0.57
N ALA A 84 1.75 13.56 0.08
CA ALA A 84 0.52 12.89 0.44
C ALA A 84 -0.54 13.15 -0.64
N MET A 85 -1.62 12.37 -0.62
CA MET A 85 -2.78 12.61 -1.46
C MET A 85 -4.07 12.15 -0.80
N GLY A 86 -5.20 12.66 -1.31
CA GLY A 86 -6.54 12.21 -0.98
C GLY A 86 -7.37 12.03 -2.24
N VAL A 87 -8.42 11.23 -2.17
CA VAL A 87 -9.34 11.00 -3.29
C VAL A 87 -10.77 11.01 -2.77
N GLU A 88 -11.66 11.58 -3.56
CA GLU A 88 -13.10 11.54 -3.32
C GLU A 88 -13.84 11.08 -4.58
N ALA A 89 -14.91 10.32 -4.38
CA ALA A 89 -15.82 9.94 -5.44
C ALA A 89 -16.91 11.01 -5.60
N VAL A 90 -17.14 11.46 -6.83
CA VAL A 90 -18.25 12.34 -7.20
C VAL A 90 -19.03 11.69 -8.33
N GLY A 91 -20.06 10.93 -7.97
CA GLY A 91 -20.74 10.05 -8.92
C GLY A 91 -19.76 9.03 -9.50
N ALA A 92 -19.68 8.95 -10.82
CA ALA A 92 -18.76 8.06 -11.54
C ALA A 92 -17.33 8.63 -11.69
N ASP A 93 -17.09 9.86 -11.24
CA ASP A 93 -15.80 10.53 -11.35
C ASP A 93 -15.00 10.46 -10.06
N SER A 94 -13.68 10.34 -10.20
CA SER A 94 -12.73 10.48 -9.08
C SER A 94 -12.09 11.86 -9.10
N TYR A 95 -12.19 12.58 -7.99
CA TYR A 95 -11.46 13.83 -7.77
C TYR A 95 -10.29 13.59 -6.83
N VAL A 96 -9.15 14.16 -7.19
CA VAL A 96 -7.88 13.94 -6.51
C VAL A 96 -7.44 15.24 -5.84
N TRP A 97 -6.99 15.10 -4.60
CA TRP A 97 -6.32 16.13 -3.82
C TRP A 97 -4.84 15.82 -3.76
N THR A 98 -4.01 16.78 -4.15
CA THR A 98 -2.56 16.72 -3.89
C THR A 98 -1.96 18.12 -3.85
N GLU A 99 -0.67 18.19 -3.60
CA GLU A 99 0.08 19.43 -3.63
C GLU A 99 0.21 20.01 -5.05
N VAL A 100 0.33 21.32 -5.14
CA VAL A 100 0.60 22.05 -6.38
C VAL A 100 1.44 23.29 -6.11
N GLY A 101 2.07 23.82 -7.16
CA GLY A 101 2.81 25.07 -7.13
C GLY A 101 2.02 26.26 -6.51
N PRO A 102 2.70 27.28 -5.97
CA PRO A 102 4.13 27.57 -6.16
C PRO A 102 5.06 26.55 -5.51
N LEU A 103 6.21 26.30 -6.15
CA LEU A 103 7.14 25.26 -5.71
C LEU A 103 8.13 25.80 -4.68
N HIS A 104 8.40 25.01 -3.65
CA HIS A 104 9.56 25.12 -2.77
C HIS A 104 10.60 24.10 -3.21
N VAL A 105 11.79 24.55 -3.59
CA VAL A 105 12.90 23.67 -3.98
C VAL A 105 13.90 23.60 -2.82
N THR A 106 14.20 22.39 -2.36
CA THR A 106 15.21 22.18 -1.31
C THR A 106 16.62 22.44 -1.84
N SER A 107 17.60 22.56 -0.95
CA SER A 107 19.02 22.67 -1.35
C SER A 107 19.50 21.46 -2.17
N GLY A 108 18.87 20.29 -1.99
CA GLY A 108 19.13 19.08 -2.77
C GLY A 108 18.44 19.02 -4.13
N GLY A 109 17.68 20.06 -4.51
CA GLY A 109 17.01 20.16 -5.80
C GLY A 109 15.63 19.48 -5.86
N THR A 110 15.08 19.00 -4.75
CA THR A 110 13.73 18.41 -4.72
C THR A 110 12.66 19.49 -4.61
N ALA A 111 11.69 19.52 -5.52
CA ALA A 111 10.56 20.44 -5.48
C ALA A 111 9.35 19.88 -4.74
N PHE A 112 8.71 20.73 -3.93
CA PHE A 112 7.47 20.46 -3.23
C PHE A 112 6.46 21.56 -3.52
N GLY A 113 5.19 21.21 -3.69
CA GLY A 113 4.08 22.15 -3.84
C GLY A 113 3.73 22.79 -2.49
N LYS A 114 3.58 24.12 -2.50
CA LYS A 114 3.19 24.90 -1.31
C LYS A 114 1.69 25.10 -1.17
N ALA A 115 0.91 24.66 -2.14
CA ALA A 115 -0.55 24.74 -2.12
C ALA A 115 -1.15 23.35 -2.29
N VAL A 116 -2.41 23.19 -1.90
CA VAL A 116 -3.24 22.03 -2.19
C VAL A 116 -4.24 22.41 -3.27
N THR A 117 -4.52 21.49 -4.19
CA THR A 117 -5.58 21.65 -5.20
C THR A 117 -6.38 20.37 -5.36
N ARG A 118 -7.54 20.50 -5.99
CA ARG A 118 -8.51 19.44 -6.28
C ARG A 118 -8.79 19.44 -7.77
N PHE A 119 -8.69 18.29 -8.42
CA PHE A 119 -9.00 18.16 -9.84
C PHE A 119 -9.60 16.78 -10.15
N ARG A 120 -10.37 16.71 -11.23
CA ARG A 120 -10.90 15.45 -11.74
C ARG A 120 -9.77 14.65 -12.42
N PHE A 121 -9.69 13.36 -12.13
CA PHE A 121 -8.84 12.46 -12.90
C PHE A 121 -9.38 12.30 -14.33
N VAL A 122 -8.52 12.48 -15.32
CA VAL A 122 -8.82 12.21 -16.73
C VAL A 122 -7.67 11.39 -17.31
N ASP A 123 -7.97 10.19 -17.79
CA ASP A 123 -6.95 9.29 -18.35
C ASP A 123 -6.29 9.90 -19.60
N GLY A 124 -4.97 9.79 -19.68
CA GLY A 124 -4.13 10.34 -20.74
C GLY A 124 -3.97 11.86 -20.70
N ALA A 125 -4.63 12.57 -19.77
CA ALA A 125 -4.57 14.03 -19.73
C ALA A 125 -3.24 14.55 -19.15
N VAL A 126 -2.95 15.81 -19.49
CA VAL A 126 -1.88 16.60 -18.88
C VAL A 126 -2.54 17.76 -18.14
N LEU A 127 -2.27 17.90 -16.85
CA LEU A 127 -2.68 19.05 -16.05
C LEU A 127 -1.45 19.85 -15.65
N ASP A 128 -1.40 21.11 -16.09
CA ASP A 128 -0.33 22.03 -15.75
C ASP A 128 -0.73 22.90 -14.55
N GLY A 129 -0.02 22.74 -13.43
CA GLY A 129 -0.26 23.48 -12.21
C GLY A 129 -0.19 25.00 -12.39
N ALA A 130 0.55 25.51 -13.38
CA ALA A 130 0.61 26.94 -13.69
C ALA A 130 -0.72 27.47 -14.28
N THR A 131 -1.53 26.60 -14.88
CA THR A 131 -2.82 26.95 -15.49
C THR A 131 -4.00 26.85 -14.53
N ILE A 132 -3.81 26.23 -13.36
CA ILE A 132 -4.85 26.13 -12.34
C ILE A 132 -5.09 27.52 -11.72
N PRO A 133 -6.34 28.04 -11.73
CA PRO A 133 -6.67 29.33 -11.14
C PRO A 133 -6.31 29.42 -9.66
N GLN A 134 -5.91 30.61 -9.21
CA GLN A 134 -5.41 30.80 -7.84
C GLN A 134 -6.47 30.50 -6.78
N GLU A 135 -7.74 30.76 -7.09
CA GLU A 135 -8.89 30.46 -6.24
C GLU A 135 -9.14 28.95 -6.05
N GLN A 136 -8.55 28.09 -6.91
CA GLN A 136 -8.57 26.63 -6.78
C GLN A 136 -7.33 26.07 -6.06
N LYS A 137 -6.47 26.95 -5.55
CA LYS A 137 -5.26 26.61 -4.80
C LYS A 137 -5.37 27.12 -3.38
N PHE A 138 -5.11 26.25 -2.43
CA PHE A 138 -5.09 26.61 -1.02
C PHE A 138 -3.68 26.48 -0.45
N THR A 139 -3.12 27.60 0.00
CA THR A 139 -1.89 27.60 0.80
C THR A 139 -2.26 27.83 2.26
N PRO A 140 -1.95 26.88 3.17
CA PRO A 140 -2.13 27.10 4.60
C PRO A 140 -1.44 28.39 5.06
N PRO A 141 -2.10 29.25 5.86
CA PRO A 141 -1.54 30.52 6.27
C PRO A 141 -0.19 30.37 7.01
N GLY A 142 0.84 31.05 6.50
CA GLY A 142 2.20 30.99 7.05
C GLY A 142 3.00 29.75 6.65
N SER A 143 2.52 28.93 5.70
CA SER A 143 3.27 27.78 5.21
C SER A 143 4.60 28.18 4.55
N THR A 144 5.70 27.58 5.00
CA THR A 144 7.05 27.89 4.53
C THR A 144 7.58 26.90 3.49
N ALA A 145 7.13 25.64 3.52
CA ALA A 145 7.63 24.55 2.68
C ALA A 145 6.49 23.70 2.10
N GLY A 146 6.81 22.45 1.71
CA GLY A 146 5.88 21.51 1.10
C GLY A 146 4.61 21.26 1.92
N THR A 147 3.53 20.97 1.21
CA THR A 147 2.21 20.68 1.75
C THR A 147 1.72 19.31 1.28
N GLY A 148 0.78 18.70 2.00
CA GLY A 148 0.24 17.40 1.59
C GLY A 148 -1.17 17.18 2.15
N PRO A 149 -2.17 16.87 1.31
CA PRO A 149 -3.50 16.52 1.78
C PRO A 149 -3.65 15.02 2.07
N SER A 150 -4.55 14.67 2.98
CA SER A 150 -5.04 13.30 3.20
C SER A 150 -6.51 13.34 3.59
N THR A 151 -7.32 12.43 3.03
CA THR A 151 -8.77 12.37 3.28
C THR A 151 -9.11 11.35 4.36
N ASP A 152 -10.02 11.74 5.26
CA ASP A 152 -10.72 10.84 6.18
C ASP A 152 -12.12 10.56 5.60
N PRO A 153 -12.35 9.40 4.95
CA PRO A 153 -13.64 9.08 4.34
C PRO A 153 -14.74 8.80 5.36
N VAL A 154 -14.41 8.50 6.62
CA VAL A 154 -15.39 8.19 7.67
C VAL A 154 -15.99 9.47 8.22
N ASN A 155 -15.14 10.44 8.55
CA ASN A 155 -15.57 11.71 9.15
C ASN A 155 -15.74 12.85 8.15
N ARG A 156 -15.47 12.58 6.85
CA ARG A 156 -15.53 13.56 5.76
C ARG A 156 -14.65 14.78 6.01
N LEU A 157 -13.42 14.53 6.46
CA LEU A 157 -12.43 15.56 6.73
C LEU A 157 -11.30 15.51 5.71
N LEU A 158 -10.75 16.67 5.37
CA LEU A 158 -9.49 16.84 4.65
C LEU A 158 -8.45 17.32 5.65
N THR A 159 -7.38 16.56 5.84
CA THR A 159 -6.23 16.99 6.64
C THR A 159 -5.14 17.51 5.72
N VAL A 160 -4.65 18.72 5.99
CA VAL A 160 -3.52 19.31 5.26
C VAL A 160 -2.31 19.38 6.20
N MET A 161 -1.24 18.69 5.82
CA MET A 161 0.08 18.84 6.40
C MET A 161 0.81 20.02 5.76
N TYR A 162 1.52 20.80 6.57
CA TYR A 162 2.37 21.89 6.11
C TYR A 162 3.46 22.21 7.13
N HIS A 163 4.39 23.08 6.75
CA HIS A 163 5.49 23.51 7.61
C HIS A 163 5.33 24.97 8.00
N LYS A 164 5.49 25.29 9.28
CA LYS A 164 5.44 26.66 9.80
C LYS A 164 6.33 26.76 11.04
N ASP A 165 7.13 27.83 11.11
CA ASP A 165 8.02 28.10 12.26
C ASP A 165 8.91 26.91 12.65
N GLY A 166 9.43 26.19 11.64
CA GLY A 166 10.27 25.00 11.83
C GLY A 166 9.52 23.71 12.22
N ASN A 167 8.21 23.77 12.42
CA ASN A 167 7.38 22.64 12.81
C ASN A 167 6.60 22.06 11.64
N ARG A 168 6.33 20.75 11.71
CA ARG A 168 5.34 20.09 10.85
C ARG A 168 3.99 20.13 11.53
N LEU A 169 3.02 20.76 10.87
CA LEU A 169 1.67 20.99 11.36
C LEU A 169 0.66 20.23 10.51
N PHE A 170 -0.45 19.86 11.13
CA PHE A 170 -1.58 19.22 10.46
C PHE A 170 -2.87 19.95 10.85
N THR A 171 -3.63 20.41 9.88
CA THR A 171 -4.93 21.08 10.13
C THR A 171 -6.02 20.34 9.37
N ARG A 172 -7.12 20.06 10.07
CA ARG A 172 -8.32 19.44 9.49
C ARG A 172 -9.25 20.51 8.94
N TYR A 173 -9.95 20.18 7.87
CA TYR A 173 -11.00 20.96 7.24
C TYR A 173 -12.17 20.04 6.92
N ASP A 174 -13.38 20.57 6.86
CA ASP A 174 -14.50 19.84 6.27
C ASP A 174 -14.21 19.59 4.78
N LEU A 175 -14.29 18.33 4.33
CA LEU A 175 -13.91 17.94 2.97
C LEU A 175 -14.79 18.60 1.91
N MET A 176 -16.10 18.67 2.14
CA MET A 176 -17.06 19.22 1.18
C MET A 176 -16.93 20.75 1.08
N ARG A 177 -16.72 21.43 2.21
CA ARG A 177 -16.46 22.87 2.23
C ARG A 177 -15.13 23.21 1.57
N ALA A 178 -14.07 22.46 1.86
CA ALA A 178 -12.79 22.61 1.18
C ALA A 178 -12.93 22.40 -0.33
N ALA A 179 -13.71 21.41 -0.78
CA ALA A 179 -14.00 21.18 -2.20
C ALA A 179 -14.73 22.36 -2.87
N ALA A 180 -15.52 23.12 -2.10
CA ALA A 180 -16.19 24.35 -2.53
C ALA A 180 -15.29 25.61 -2.42
N GLY A 181 -14.03 25.47 -1.98
CA GLY A 181 -13.11 26.59 -1.77
C GLY A 181 -13.24 27.28 -0.42
N GLU A 182 -14.03 26.72 0.50
CA GLU A 182 -14.22 27.24 1.86
C GLU A 182 -13.27 26.56 2.86
N TRP A 183 -12.19 27.26 3.21
CA TRP A 183 -11.14 26.73 4.08
C TRP A 183 -11.28 27.21 5.52
N VAL A 184 -12.18 26.56 6.27
CA VAL A 184 -12.37 26.81 7.71
C VAL A 184 -11.79 25.64 8.50
N PRO A 185 -10.80 25.86 9.39
CA PRO A 185 -10.25 24.80 10.24
C PRO A 185 -11.35 24.10 11.06
N ALA A 186 -11.37 22.77 10.98
CA ALA A 186 -12.22 21.89 11.75
C ALA A 186 -11.48 21.44 13.03
N GLY A 187 -11.44 22.33 14.02
CA GLY A 187 -10.76 22.09 15.31
C GLY A 187 -9.29 22.54 15.32
N PRO A 188 -8.53 22.15 16.36
CA PRO A 188 -7.16 22.62 16.57
C PRO A 188 -6.18 22.03 15.54
N THR A 189 -5.17 22.81 15.18
CA THR A 189 -3.98 22.35 14.44
C THR A 189 -3.13 21.45 15.33
N PHE A 190 -2.76 20.28 14.84
CA PHE A 190 -1.83 19.38 15.50
C PHE A 190 -0.39 19.74 15.15
N THR A 191 0.47 19.78 16.17
CA THR A 191 1.91 19.96 16.03
C THR A 191 2.59 18.67 16.44
N VAL A 192 3.47 18.12 15.60
CA VAL A 192 4.25 16.93 15.96
C VAL A 192 5.10 17.23 17.19
N PRO A 193 5.06 16.40 18.25
CA PRO A 193 5.88 16.60 19.43
C PRO A 193 7.38 16.62 19.11
N ALA A 194 8.15 17.44 19.84
CA ALA A 194 9.59 17.53 19.65
C ALA A 194 10.29 16.18 19.92
N GLY A 195 11.30 15.85 19.12
CA GLY A 195 12.07 14.61 19.24
C GLY A 195 11.41 13.39 18.60
N GLU A 196 10.20 13.51 18.05
CA GLU A 196 9.53 12.42 17.32
C GLU A 196 10.20 12.09 15.97
N ASP A 197 11.16 12.92 15.52
CA ASP A 197 12.04 12.67 14.39
C ASP A 197 13.29 11.85 14.77
N ILE A 198 13.50 11.50 16.04
CA ILE A 198 14.64 10.67 16.47
C ILE A 198 14.38 9.20 16.12
N THR A 199 15.35 8.55 15.49
CA THR A 199 15.31 7.12 15.19
C THR A 199 15.35 6.29 16.47
N PRO A 200 14.34 5.45 16.75
CA PRO A 200 14.34 4.56 17.90
C PRO A 200 15.44 3.49 17.78
N ALA A 201 15.96 3.04 18.93
CA ALA A 201 16.81 1.86 18.97
C ALA A 201 15.96 0.61 18.70
N VAL A 202 16.26 -0.09 17.61
CA VAL A 202 15.63 -1.37 17.23
C VAL A 202 16.69 -2.36 16.75
N PRO A 203 16.43 -3.68 16.86
CA PRO A 203 17.25 -4.67 16.19
C PRO A 203 17.32 -4.39 14.69
N SER A 204 18.54 -4.25 14.18
CA SER A 204 18.80 -3.90 12.80
C SER A 204 20.11 -4.55 12.35
N PRO A 205 20.18 -5.10 11.12
CA PRO A 205 21.41 -5.69 10.59
C PRO A 205 22.50 -4.64 10.32
N TYR A 206 22.13 -3.37 10.14
CA TYR A 206 23.04 -2.26 9.86
C TYR A 206 22.74 -1.04 10.72
N LEU A 207 23.71 -0.12 10.80
CA LEU A 207 23.53 1.16 11.49
C LEU A 207 22.43 1.98 10.80
N LEU A 208 21.52 2.55 11.59
CA LEU A 208 20.47 3.45 11.11
C LEU A 208 20.92 4.91 11.24
N LYS A 209 20.45 5.77 10.33
CA LYS A 209 20.56 7.22 10.49
C LYS A 209 19.87 7.66 11.78
N PRO A 210 20.37 8.70 12.47
CA PRO A 210 19.83 9.13 13.77
C PRO A 210 18.47 9.83 13.68
N LYS A 211 18.05 10.23 12.46
CA LYS A 211 16.78 10.90 12.22
C LYS A 211 15.90 10.12 11.26
N LEU A 212 14.60 10.12 11.55
CA LEU A 212 13.54 9.58 10.73
C LEU A 212 13.21 10.52 9.57
N THR A 213 13.09 9.94 8.38
CA THR A 213 12.56 10.60 7.19
C THR A 213 11.04 10.40 7.14
N PHE A 214 10.31 11.44 6.77
CA PHE A 214 8.85 11.39 6.67
C PHE A 214 8.42 10.87 5.30
N GLN A 215 7.52 9.89 5.28
CA GLN A 215 7.10 9.17 4.08
C GLN A 215 5.58 9.22 3.85
N GLY A 216 4.86 10.03 4.62
CA GLY A 216 3.43 10.22 4.48
C GLY A 216 2.69 10.20 5.81
N PHE A 217 1.39 10.45 5.73
CA PHE A 217 0.49 10.46 6.87
C PHE A 217 -0.93 10.14 6.44
N ALA A 218 -1.75 9.72 7.40
CA ALA A 218 -3.19 9.71 7.27
C ALA A 218 -3.83 10.09 8.60
N ALA A 219 -5.05 10.63 8.56
CA ALA A 219 -5.82 10.91 9.77
C ALA A 219 -7.16 10.17 9.71
N LEU A 220 -7.59 9.65 10.85
CA LEU A 220 -8.90 9.02 11.03
C LEU A 220 -9.47 9.42 12.37
N GLY A 221 -10.51 10.25 12.34
CA GLY A 221 -11.15 10.78 13.55
C GLY A 221 -10.15 11.55 14.41
N ASP A 222 -9.92 11.08 15.64
CA ASP A 222 -8.97 11.68 16.59
C ASP A 222 -7.54 11.13 16.48
N VAL A 223 -7.24 10.26 15.52
CA VAL A 223 -5.90 9.65 15.41
C VAL A 223 -5.17 10.16 14.17
N LEU A 224 -3.96 10.67 14.37
CA LEU A 224 -3.01 10.97 13.30
C LEU A 224 -1.99 9.83 13.20
N TYR A 225 -1.87 9.24 12.01
CA TYR A 225 -0.87 8.24 11.69
C TYR A 225 0.24 8.88 10.86
N VAL A 226 1.48 8.72 11.30
CA VAL A 226 2.67 9.25 10.63
C VAL A 226 3.56 8.09 10.21
N TYR A 227 3.94 8.07 8.94
CA TYR A 227 4.79 7.05 8.35
C TYR A 227 6.20 7.58 8.17
N GLN A 228 7.14 6.82 8.72
CA GLN A 228 8.52 7.26 8.85
C GLN A 228 9.49 6.15 8.48
N TRP A 229 10.67 6.56 8.07
CA TRP A 229 11.72 5.68 7.63
C TRP A 229 13.04 6.04 8.28
N ALA A 230 13.71 5.05 8.86
CA ALA A 230 15.10 5.13 9.27
C ALA A 230 15.97 4.48 8.18
N PRO A 231 16.56 5.26 7.26
CA PRO A 231 17.53 4.73 6.30
C PRO A 231 18.75 4.16 7.01
N TYR A 232 19.39 3.16 6.40
CA TYR A 232 20.72 2.73 6.84
C TYR A 232 21.78 3.82 6.57
N ASP A 233 22.78 3.90 7.44
CA ASP A 233 23.82 4.93 7.42
C ASP A 233 24.96 4.57 6.45
N LYS A 234 24.67 4.63 5.14
CA LYS A 234 25.66 4.35 4.08
C LYS A 234 26.87 5.27 4.06
N ASP A 235 26.73 6.48 4.59
CA ASP A 235 27.84 7.42 4.68
C ASP A 235 28.90 6.91 5.67
N LYS A 236 28.50 6.13 6.68
CA LYS A 236 29.41 5.51 7.64
C LYS A 236 29.77 4.07 7.29
N ASP A 237 28.89 3.36 6.58
CA ASP A 237 29.15 2.01 6.11
C ASP A 237 28.73 1.84 4.63
N PRO A 238 29.64 2.11 3.68
CA PRO A 238 29.37 1.98 2.25
C PRO A 238 29.10 0.54 1.79
N THR A 239 29.32 -0.47 2.64
CA THR A 239 29.12 -1.88 2.30
C THR A 239 27.66 -2.33 2.41
N ILE A 240 26.79 -1.48 3.00
CA ILE A 240 25.36 -1.75 3.11
C ILE A 240 24.74 -1.91 1.71
N PRO A 241 24.03 -3.02 1.43
CA PRO A 241 23.42 -3.26 0.13
C PRO A 241 22.42 -2.16 -0.29
N SER A 242 22.28 -1.96 -1.60
CA SER A 242 21.38 -0.92 -2.14
C SER A 242 19.95 -1.39 -2.35
N GLU A 243 19.74 -2.69 -2.33
CA GLU A 243 18.42 -3.29 -2.33
C GLU A 243 17.64 -2.93 -1.07
N PHE A 244 18.16 -3.13 0.15
CA PHE A 244 17.38 -2.98 1.38
C PHE A 244 17.69 -1.65 2.10
N PRO A 245 16.79 -0.65 2.10
CA PRO A 245 17.19 0.73 2.32
C PRO A 245 17.08 1.14 3.80
N GLY A 246 16.28 0.46 4.64
CA GLY A 246 16.24 0.74 6.08
C GLY A 246 15.05 0.14 6.82
N VAL A 247 14.73 0.69 7.99
CA VAL A 247 13.62 0.24 8.85
C VAL A 247 12.47 1.24 8.81
N THR A 248 11.26 0.72 8.63
CA THR A 248 10.04 1.52 8.52
C THR A 248 9.28 1.54 9.84
N PHE A 249 8.79 2.71 10.22
CA PHE A 249 8.00 2.94 11.43
C PHE A 249 6.65 3.56 11.09
N LEU A 250 5.63 3.17 11.83
CA LEU A 250 4.34 3.84 11.85
C LEU A 250 4.07 4.28 13.28
N THR A 251 3.76 5.57 13.45
CA THR A 251 3.46 6.18 14.75
C THR A 251 2.03 6.71 14.74
N SER A 252 1.26 6.42 15.78
CA SER A 252 -0.06 7.01 16.00
C SER A 252 -0.02 8.05 17.12
N TYR A 253 -0.76 9.13 16.95
CA TYR A 253 -0.91 10.20 17.94
C TYR A 253 -2.39 10.48 18.18
N SER A 254 -2.77 10.80 19.42
CA SER A 254 -4.08 11.40 19.67
C SER A 254 -4.02 12.86 19.27
N TRP A 255 -4.95 13.27 18.42
CA TRP A 255 -5.10 14.63 17.98
C TRP A 255 -5.51 15.53 19.12
N THR A 256 -6.41 15.05 19.98
CA THR A 256 -6.93 15.81 21.13
C THR A 256 -5.85 16.09 22.17
N THR A 257 -5.04 15.09 22.53
CA THR A 257 -4.03 15.27 23.60
C THR A 257 -2.67 15.70 23.09
N GLY A 258 -2.36 15.47 21.81
CA GLY A 258 -1.01 15.66 21.27
C GLY A 258 -0.05 14.50 21.58
N GLU A 259 -0.48 13.50 22.33
CA GLU A 259 0.39 12.42 22.83
C GLU A 259 0.56 11.31 21.79
N ARG A 260 1.76 10.71 21.78
CA ARG A 260 2.02 9.46 21.05
C ARG A 260 1.27 8.32 21.71
N LEU A 261 0.41 7.65 20.95
CA LEU A 261 -0.34 6.48 21.39
C LEU A 261 0.50 5.22 21.25
N ASP A 262 1.09 5.01 20.07
CA ASP A 262 1.93 3.86 19.78
C ASP A 262 2.95 4.17 18.67
N ARG A 263 4.03 3.37 18.62
CA ARG A 263 5.01 3.36 17.52
C ARG A 263 5.51 1.94 17.30
N GLN A 264 5.35 1.46 16.08
CA GLN A 264 5.74 0.10 15.71
C GLN A 264 6.62 0.07 14.47
N VAL A 265 7.52 -0.91 14.42
CA VAL A 265 8.16 -1.30 13.17
C VAL A 265 7.10 -1.93 12.28
N VAL A 266 6.96 -1.43 11.06
CA VAL A 266 6.04 -2.04 10.09
C VAL A 266 6.67 -3.32 9.58
N THR A 267 5.96 -4.45 9.69
CA THR A 267 6.46 -5.79 9.34
C THR A 267 5.82 -6.39 8.09
N GLY A 268 4.72 -5.82 7.58
CA GLY A 268 4.03 -6.33 6.39
C GLY A 268 4.92 -6.31 5.13
N ALA A 269 4.69 -7.21 4.18
CA ALA A 269 5.46 -7.28 2.92
C ALA A 269 6.96 -7.58 3.10
N ASP A 270 7.33 -8.49 4.00
CA ASP A 270 8.73 -8.77 4.37
C ASP A 270 9.56 -9.45 3.25
N GLY A 271 8.94 -9.92 2.17
CA GLY A 271 9.60 -10.52 1.02
C GLY A 271 9.96 -9.55 -0.10
N LEU A 272 9.56 -8.28 -0.02
CA LEU A 272 9.97 -7.27 -0.99
C LEU A 272 11.48 -7.02 -0.90
N THR A 273 12.15 -6.96 -2.04
CA THR A 273 13.60 -6.77 -2.13
C THR A 273 14.02 -5.39 -1.65
N ARG A 274 13.27 -4.34 -2.05
CA ARG A 274 13.55 -2.96 -1.64
C ARG A 274 12.73 -2.49 -0.46
N ARG A 275 11.40 -2.58 -0.52
CA ARG A 275 10.54 -2.26 0.63
C ARG A 275 10.78 -0.84 1.18
N GLU A 276 10.90 0.13 0.28
CA GLU A 276 10.98 1.55 0.66
C GLU A 276 9.57 2.06 0.99
N PRO A 277 9.31 2.65 2.16
CA PRO A 277 7.95 3.06 2.56
C PRO A 277 7.45 4.27 1.77
N GLU A 278 6.23 4.19 1.20
CA GLU A 278 5.66 5.24 0.34
C GLU A 278 4.16 5.47 0.60
N GLY A 279 3.83 6.43 1.47
CA GLY A 279 2.47 6.90 1.71
C GLY A 279 1.63 6.10 2.70
N LEU A 280 0.59 6.76 3.21
CA LEU A 280 -0.53 6.18 3.96
C LEU A 280 -1.85 6.67 3.37
N ALA A 281 -2.90 5.89 3.57
CA ALA A 281 -4.28 6.32 3.30
C ALA A 281 -5.25 5.60 4.24
N VAL A 282 -6.47 6.12 4.34
CA VAL A 282 -7.58 5.43 4.99
C VAL A 282 -8.61 5.06 3.92
N GLU A 283 -9.16 3.86 4.02
CA GLU A 283 -10.30 3.43 3.20
C GLU A 283 -11.41 2.85 4.07
N VAL A 284 -12.62 2.80 3.49
CA VAL A 284 -13.71 1.95 3.97
C VAL A 284 -13.96 0.91 2.89
N ASP A 285 -13.73 -0.37 3.20
CA ASP A 285 -13.92 -1.44 2.22
C ASP A 285 -15.40 -1.54 1.83
N PRO A 286 -15.73 -1.46 0.53
CA PRO A 286 -17.12 -1.36 0.12
C PRO A 286 -17.91 -2.65 0.37
N LYS A 287 -17.23 -3.81 0.42
CA LYS A 287 -17.88 -5.12 0.60
C LYS A 287 -18.10 -5.42 2.07
N THR A 288 -17.13 -5.12 2.92
CA THR A 288 -17.17 -5.48 4.35
C THR A 288 -17.52 -4.33 5.27
N GLN A 289 -17.52 -3.08 4.77
CA GLN A 289 -17.65 -1.84 5.55
C GLN A 289 -16.58 -1.70 6.63
N GLU A 290 -15.45 -2.40 6.48
CA GLU A 290 -14.32 -2.28 7.40
C GLU A 290 -13.50 -1.03 7.06
N THR A 291 -13.29 -0.17 8.04
CA THR A 291 -12.30 0.91 7.94
C THR A 291 -10.90 0.33 8.01
N ARG A 292 -9.98 0.78 7.17
CA ARG A 292 -8.61 0.24 7.11
C ARG A 292 -7.60 1.36 7.02
N LEU A 293 -6.50 1.21 7.76
CA LEU A 293 -5.29 2.02 7.55
C LEU A 293 -4.40 1.31 6.54
N LEU A 294 -4.21 1.95 5.40
CA LEU A 294 -3.39 1.48 4.30
C LEU A 294 -1.97 2.04 4.44
N PHE A 295 -0.97 1.24 4.05
CA PHE A 295 0.42 1.66 3.97
C PHE A 295 1.11 1.06 2.74
N GLY A 296 1.96 1.86 2.10
CA GLY A 296 2.60 1.53 0.83
C GLY A 296 4.07 1.19 0.98
N PHE A 297 4.55 0.36 0.05
CA PHE A 297 5.96 0.13 -0.22
C PHE A 297 6.24 0.22 -1.71
N SER A 298 7.35 0.86 -2.03
CA SER A 298 8.06 0.76 -3.31
C SER A 298 8.97 -0.47 -3.29
N ASN A 299 8.94 -1.26 -4.35
CA ASN A 299 9.87 -2.36 -4.56
C ASN A 299 10.57 -2.24 -5.92
N THR A 300 11.69 -2.93 -6.09
CA THR A 300 12.35 -3.03 -7.40
C THR A 300 11.59 -4.02 -8.26
N VAL A 301 11.19 -3.60 -9.48
CA VAL A 301 10.55 -4.49 -10.45
C VAL A 301 11.52 -5.64 -10.78
N PRO A 302 11.10 -6.91 -10.64
CA PRO A 302 11.95 -8.06 -10.92
C PRO A 302 12.60 -8.00 -12.31
N GLY A 303 13.90 -8.27 -12.38
CA GLY A 303 14.66 -8.24 -13.64
C GLY A 303 15.04 -6.85 -14.14
N THR A 304 14.74 -5.79 -13.38
CA THR A 304 15.17 -4.42 -13.67
C THR A 304 16.11 -3.89 -12.59
N GLU A 305 16.95 -2.91 -12.94
CA GLU A 305 17.85 -2.26 -11.99
C GLU A 305 17.17 -1.07 -11.28
N TYR A 306 16.32 -0.34 -11.99
CA TYR A 306 15.80 0.97 -11.54
C TYR A 306 14.29 1.11 -11.53
N ALA A 307 13.53 0.25 -12.21
CA ALA A 307 12.07 0.39 -12.21
C ALA A 307 11.51 0.03 -10.83
N ARG A 308 10.46 0.74 -10.43
CA ARG A 308 9.80 0.56 -9.14
C ARG A 308 8.33 0.20 -9.32
N ASP A 309 7.89 -0.79 -8.56
CA ASP A 309 6.49 -1.18 -8.42
C ASP A 309 5.91 -0.66 -7.10
N VAL A 310 4.58 -0.71 -6.98
CA VAL A 310 3.87 -0.40 -5.74
C VAL A 310 3.24 -1.64 -5.13
N THR A 311 3.33 -1.73 -3.80
CA THR A 311 2.65 -2.72 -2.98
C THR A 311 1.94 -2.01 -1.84
N ILE A 312 0.64 -2.26 -1.64
CA ILE A 312 -0.17 -1.61 -0.61
C ILE A 312 -0.76 -2.67 0.30
N SER A 313 -0.42 -2.57 1.58
CA SER A 313 -0.92 -3.42 2.65
C SER A 313 -1.82 -2.63 3.58
N TRP A 314 -2.47 -3.30 4.52
CA TRP A 314 -3.38 -2.62 5.43
C TRP A 314 -3.50 -3.28 6.79
N TYR A 315 -3.79 -2.46 7.81
CA TYR A 315 -4.17 -2.90 9.14
C TYR A 315 -5.71 -3.04 9.25
N PRO A 316 -6.20 -4.20 9.71
CA PRO A 316 -7.62 -4.43 9.96
C PRO A 316 -8.11 -3.72 11.22
N THR A 317 -9.34 -3.19 11.20
CA THR A 317 -10.01 -2.63 12.38
C THR A 317 -11.01 -3.59 13.01
N LYS A 318 -11.51 -4.59 12.27
CA LYS A 318 -12.48 -5.53 12.83
C LYS A 318 -11.85 -6.37 13.95
N PRO A 319 -12.61 -6.71 15.01
CA PRO A 319 -12.12 -7.60 16.05
C PRO A 319 -11.95 -9.03 15.52
N VAL A 320 -11.18 -9.82 16.25
CA VAL A 320 -11.08 -11.27 16.05
C VAL A 320 -12.39 -11.93 16.45
N VAL A 321 -12.86 -12.92 15.67
CA VAL A 321 -14.04 -13.74 15.99
C VAL A 321 -13.58 -15.18 16.16
N ASP A 322 -13.87 -15.80 17.30
CA ASP A 322 -13.49 -17.18 17.63
C ASP A 322 -11.99 -17.49 17.42
N GLY A 323 -11.13 -16.51 17.75
CA GLY A 323 -9.68 -16.64 17.58
C GLY A 323 -9.17 -16.47 16.14
N VAL A 324 -10.07 -16.22 15.17
CA VAL A 324 -9.75 -16.04 13.75
C VAL A 324 -10.03 -14.62 13.29
N LYS A 325 -9.06 -14.01 12.62
CA LYS A 325 -9.25 -12.73 11.91
C LYS A 325 -9.29 -12.99 10.41
N VAL A 326 -10.40 -12.71 9.74
CA VAL A 326 -10.48 -12.82 8.27
C VAL A 326 -9.95 -11.54 7.64
N LEU A 327 -8.88 -11.65 6.86
CA LEU A 327 -8.23 -10.50 6.20
C LEU A 327 -8.71 -10.38 4.74
N SER A 328 -8.76 -11.49 4.01
CA SER A 328 -9.49 -11.58 2.75
C SER A 328 -10.35 -12.83 2.80
N ASP A 329 -11.62 -12.72 2.41
CA ASP A 329 -12.51 -13.88 2.36
C ASP A 329 -12.25 -14.73 1.09
N TRP A 330 -12.99 -15.82 0.93
CA TRP A 330 -12.84 -16.77 -0.15
C TRP A 330 -13.02 -16.13 -1.53
N GLU A 331 -11.98 -16.25 -2.35
CA GLU A 331 -11.94 -15.81 -3.73
C GLU A 331 -11.58 -16.94 -4.66
N ASP A 332 -12.18 -16.95 -5.85
CA ASP A 332 -11.96 -17.98 -6.85
C ASP A 332 -10.53 -17.86 -7.41
N LEU A 333 -9.82 -18.99 -7.46
CA LEU A 333 -8.58 -19.10 -8.22
C LEU A 333 -8.93 -19.17 -9.71
N VAL A 334 -8.05 -18.65 -10.56
CA VAL A 334 -8.19 -18.77 -12.01
C VAL A 334 -7.44 -20.04 -12.47
N PRO A 335 -8.12 -21.10 -12.93
CA PRO A 335 -7.45 -22.31 -13.37
C PRO A 335 -6.56 -22.06 -14.60
N ALA A 336 -5.43 -22.75 -14.67
CA ALA A 336 -4.57 -22.73 -15.85
C ALA A 336 -5.21 -23.52 -17.02
N ALA A 337 -4.74 -23.29 -18.25
CA ALA A 337 -5.21 -24.03 -19.42
C ALA A 337 -5.04 -25.55 -19.24
N GLY A 338 -6.12 -26.32 -19.47
CA GLY A 338 -6.15 -27.78 -19.28
C GLY A 338 -6.42 -28.22 -17.83
N VAL A 339 -6.67 -27.27 -16.93
CA VAL A 339 -7.12 -27.52 -15.56
C VAL A 339 -8.53 -26.97 -15.41
N VAL A 340 -9.43 -27.76 -14.82
CA VAL A 340 -10.81 -27.37 -14.57
C VAL A 340 -11.14 -27.48 -13.08
N PRO A 341 -12.02 -26.62 -12.54
CA PRO A 341 -12.54 -26.82 -11.19
C PRO A 341 -13.25 -28.17 -11.06
N GLY A 342 -13.02 -28.87 -9.94
CA GLY A 342 -13.83 -30.01 -9.52
C GLY A 342 -15.19 -29.56 -8.98
N THR A 343 -15.89 -30.46 -8.27
CA THR A 343 -17.21 -30.16 -7.67
C THR A 343 -17.16 -28.97 -6.72
N GLN A 344 -16.10 -28.88 -5.92
CA GLN A 344 -15.81 -27.70 -5.13
C GLN A 344 -14.84 -26.80 -5.90
N ARG A 345 -15.28 -25.57 -6.17
CA ARG A 345 -14.45 -24.58 -6.87
C ARG A 345 -13.17 -24.28 -6.08
N PRO A 346 -12.01 -24.19 -6.75
CA PRO A 346 -10.76 -23.83 -6.10
C PRO A 346 -10.82 -22.39 -5.61
N ARG A 347 -10.61 -22.17 -4.31
CA ARG A 347 -10.67 -20.84 -3.69
C ARG A 347 -9.53 -20.63 -2.70
N GLY A 348 -9.15 -19.37 -2.49
CA GLY A 348 -8.17 -18.95 -1.51
C GLY A 348 -8.72 -17.87 -0.59
N ARG A 349 -8.16 -17.74 0.61
CA ARG A 349 -8.47 -16.66 1.56
C ARG A 349 -7.26 -16.33 2.44
N LEU A 350 -7.24 -15.15 3.04
CA LEU A 350 -6.26 -14.79 4.08
C LEU A 350 -6.95 -14.73 5.43
N ILE A 351 -6.41 -15.47 6.40
CA ILE A 351 -6.82 -15.38 7.80
C ILE A 351 -5.60 -15.10 8.68
N ALA A 352 -5.83 -14.63 9.90
CA ALA A 352 -4.81 -14.56 10.92
C ALA A 352 -5.22 -15.35 12.16
N LEU A 353 -4.24 -16.11 12.68
CA LEU A 353 -4.34 -16.96 13.86
C LEU A 353 -3.07 -16.76 14.68
N GLY A 354 -3.21 -16.46 15.97
CA GLY A 354 -2.06 -16.29 16.87
C GLY A 354 -1.02 -15.26 16.39
N GLY A 355 -1.48 -14.17 15.75
CA GLY A 355 -0.59 -13.13 15.21
C GLY A 355 0.13 -13.48 13.90
N THR A 356 -0.17 -14.63 13.29
CA THR A 356 0.39 -15.04 12.00
C THR A 356 -0.69 -15.01 10.93
N THR A 357 -0.41 -14.40 9.78
CA THR A 357 -1.27 -14.46 8.60
C THR A 357 -1.03 -15.77 7.83
N TYR A 358 -2.11 -16.46 7.45
CA TYR A 358 -2.11 -17.70 6.69
C TYR A 358 -2.88 -17.54 5.39
N LEU A 359 -2.32 -18.08 4.31
CA LEU A 359 -3.07 -18.39 3.09
C LEU A 359 -3.74 -19.74 3.31
N GLN A 360 -5.07 -19.75 3.26
CA GLN A 360 -5.85 -20.97 3.17
C GLN A 360 -6.36 -21.17 1.76
N MET A 361 -6.31 -22.40 1.28
CA MET A 361 -6.95 -22.78 0.02
C MET A 361 -7.94 -23.92 0.26
N ARG A 362 -8.86 -24.10 -0.68
CA ARG A 362 -9.85 -25.17 -0.68
C ARG A 362 -10.29 -25.50 -2.10
N GLY A 363 -11.00 -26.60 -2.26
CA GLY A 363 -11.56 -27.09 -3.51
C GLY A 363 -10.60 -27.97 -4.29
N THR A 364 -11.12 -28.57 -5.35
CA THR A 364 -10.39 -29.56 -6.15
C THR A 364 -10.12 -29.01 -7.55
N LEU A 365 -8.97 -29.36 -8.11
CA LEU A 365 -8.60 -29.12 -9.50
C LEU A 365 -8.54 -30.46 -10.22
N THR A 366 -9.20 -30.58 -11.37
CA THR A 366 -9.11 -31.74 -12.26
C THR A 366 -8.23 -31.40 -13.46
N CYS A 367 -7.36 -32.32 -13.83
CA CYS A 367 -6.38 -32.14 -14.90
C CYS A 367 -6.67 -33.17 -15.99
N SER A 368 -7.03 -32.70 -17.20
CA SER A 368 -7.34 -33.57 -18.34
C SER A 368 -6.43 -33.24 -19.52
N PRO A 369 -5.72 -34.22 -20.11
CA PRO A 369 -5.75 -35.67 -19.82
C PRO A 369 -4.97 -36.09 -18.55
N GLY A 370 -4.33 -35.14 -17.87
CA GLY A 370 -3.47 -35.35 -16.70
C GLY A 370 -2.20 -34.52 -16.84
N LEU A 371 -1.64 -34.03 -15.73
CA LEU A 371 -0.36 -33.33 -15.75
C LEU A 371 0.75 -34.37 -15.85
N THR A 372 1.57 -34.30 -16.89
CA THR A 372 2.72 -35.19 -17.11
C THR A 372 4.07 -34.52 -16.87
N SER A 373 4.05 -33.26 -16.45
CA SER A 373 5.23 -32.48 -16.04
C SER A 373 4.81 -31.39 -15.06
N ASP A 374 5.77 -30.87 -14.32
CA ASP A 374 5.55 -29.74 -13.40
C ASP A 374 5.08 -28.52 -14.18
N ARG A 375 4.00 -27.89 -13.70
CA ARG A 375 3.40 -26.72 -14.35
C ARG A 375 2.48 -25.95 -13.44
N THR A 376 2.16 -24.72 -13.85
CA THR A 376 1.09 -23.92 -13.25
C THR A 376 -0.27 -24.61 -13.42
N ILE A 377 -1.03 -24.66 -12.32
CA ILE A 377 -2.37 -25.24 -12.23
C ILE A 377 -3.45 -24.19 -12.02
N ALA A 378 -3.10 -23.04 -11.43
CA ALA A 378 -3.99 -21.91 -11.24
C ALA A 378 -3.21 -20.61 -11.00
N THR A 379 -3.92 -19.50 -10.91
CA THR A 379 -3.40 -18.20 -10.49
C THR A 379 -4.22 -17.68 -9.31
N LEU A 380 -3.53 -17.24 -8.27
CA LEU A 380 -4.11 -16.59 -7.11
C LEU A 380 -4.64 -15.19 -7.48
N PRO A 381 -5.80 -14.81 -6.94
CA PRO A 381 -6.26 -13.42 -6.91
C PRO A 381 -5.18 -12.49 -6.39
N HIS A 382 -5.16 -11.26 -6.91
CA HIS A 382 -4.09 -10.29 -6.68
C HIS A 382 -3.75 -10.06 -5.20
N ARG A 383 -4.76 -9.94 -4.34
CA ARG A 383 -4.60 -9.73 -2.89
C ARG A 383 -4.21 -10.97 -2.08
N LEU A 384 -4.23 -12.16 -2.68
CA LEU A 384 -3.79 -13.40 -2.04
C LEU A 384 -2.34 -13.75 -2.38
N ARG A 385 -1.72 -13.00 -3.30
CA ARG A 385 -0.34 -13.23 -3.72
C ARG A 385 0.63 -12.99 -2.56
N PRO A 386 1.52 -13.95 -2.26
CA PRO A 386 2.53 -13.79 -1.21
C PRO A 386 3.67 -12.87 -1.67
N THR A 387 4.49 -12.39 -0.74
CA THR A 387 5.75 -11.70 -1.07
C THR A 387 6.96 -12.62 -1.03
N ARG A 388 6.77 -13.89 -0.61
CA ARG A 388 7.75 -14.97 -0.67
C ARG A 388 7.10 -16.23 -1.25
N LEU A 389 7.93 -17.11 -1.81
CA LEU A 389 7.44 -18.42 -2.24
C LEU A 389 6.90 -19.21 -1.03
N ILE A 390 5.66 -19.67 -1.14
CA ILE A 390 5.02 -20.56 -0.17
C ILE A 390 4.85 -21.94 -0.78
N ARG A 391 4.92 -22.98 0.04
CA ARG A 391 4.83 -24.37 -0.41
C ARG A 391 4.11 -25.26 0.58
N GLN A 392 3.36 -26.24 0.07
CA GLN A 392 2.73 -27.27 0.87
C GLN A 392 2.57 -28.56 0.06
N ASN A 393 2.61 -29.72 0.73
CA ASN A 393 2.21 -30.98 0.12
C ASN A 393 0.69 -31.16 0.23
N VAL A 394 0.06 -31.55 -0.86
CA VAL A 394 -1.40 -31.70 -0.96
C VAL A 394 -1.77 -33.07 -1.54
N PRO A 395 -2.96 -33.60 -1.21
CA PRO A 395 -3.45 -34.83 -1.81
C PRO A 395 -3.63 -34.72 -3.32
N ARG A 396 -3.40 -35.83 -4.01
CA ARG A 396 -3.68 -36.02 -5.44
C ARG A 396 -4.13 -37.45 -5.72
N ASN A 397 -4.46 -37.74 -6.98
CA ASN A 397 -4.76 -39.11 -7.41
C ASN A 397 -3.69 -40.10 -6.96
N ASN A 398 -4.13 -41.23 -6.40
CA ASN A 398 -3.26 -42.31 -5.99
C ASN A 398 -2.92 -43.18 -7.20
N HIS A 399 -1.69 -43.07 -7.69
CA HIS A 399 -1.16 -43.92 -8.75
C HIS A 399 0.26 -44.37 -8.39
N TYR A 400 0.50 -45.68 -8.44
CA TYR A 400 1.71 -46.33 -7.95
C TYR A 400 2.10 -45.94 -6.51
N GLY A 401 1.12 -45.77 -5.63
CA GLY A 401 1.35 -45.43 -4.22
C GLY A 401 1.75 -43.97 -3.95
N ARG A 402 1.85 -43.12 -4.98
CA ARG A 402 2.07 -41.68 -4.81
C ARG A 402 0.70 -41.00 -4.68
N CYS A 403 0.38 -40.52 -3.48
CA CYS A 403 -0.90 -39.88 -3.16
C CYS A 403 -0.77 -38.38 -2.82
N VAL A 404 0.45 -37.82 -2.93
CA VAL A 404 0.72 -36.40 -2.69
C VAL A 404 1.51 -35.77 -3.84
N CYS A 405 1.30 -34.48 -4.03
CA CYS A 405 2.16 -33.61 -4.83
C CYS A 405 2.51 -32.36 -4.03
N ARG A 406 3.60 -31.69 -4.39
CA ARG A 406 3.93 -30.38 -3.81
C ARG A 406 3.26 -29.31 -4.65
N ILE A 407 2.63 -28.34 -3.98
CA ILE A 407 2.23 -27.08 -4.60
C ILE A 407 3.13 -25.95 -4.12
N GLU A 408 3.38 -24.98 -5.00
CA GLU A 408 4.05 -23.74 -4.65
C GLU A 408 3.29 -22.56 -5.23
N ALA A 409 3.09 -21.50 -4.44
CA ALA A 409 2.61 -20.23 -4.96
C ALA A 409 3.75 -19.21 -4.93
N ASP A 410 4.04 -18.63 -6.08
CA ASP A 410 5.07 -17.61 -6.22
C ASP A 410 4.51 -16.19 -5.98
N VAL A 411 5.40 -15.20 -6.02
CA VAL A 411 5.06 -13.78 -5.79
C VAL A 411 4.16 -13.17 -6.87
N ASN A 412 4.10 -13.80 -8.04
CA ASN A 412 3.21 -13.41 -9.13
C ASN A 412 1.81 -14.03 -8.97
N GLY A 413 1.65 -14.93 -7.98
CA GLY A 413 0.43 -15.68 -7.72
C GLY A 413 0.29 -16.93 -8.56
N ALA A 414 1.30 -17.32 -9.35
CA ALA A 414 1.21 -18.59 -10.08
C ALA A 414 1.27 -19.74 -9.08
N LEU A 415 0.25 -20.59 -9.10
CA LEU A 415 0.18 -21.80 -8.30
C LEU A 415 0.69 -22.97 -9.15
N TRP A 416 1.83 -23.52 -8.78
CA TRP A 416 2.51 -24.62 -9.45
C TRP A 416 2.21 -25.94 -8.76
N ALA A 417 2.13 -27.02 -9.54
CA ALA A 417 2.17 -28.39 -9.05
C ALA A 417 3.47 -29.07 -9.48
N TYR A 418 4.07 -29.80 -8.54
CA TYR A 418 5.32 -30.55 -8.73
C TYR A 418 5.15 -32.04 -8.45
N GLY A 419 5.89 -32.87 -9.19
CA GLY A 419 5.92 -34.32 -9.06
C GLY A 419 5.08 -35.06 -10.11
N ALA A 420 4.66 -34.36 -11.17
CA ALA A 420 3.99 -34.97 -12.32
C ALA A 420 5.01 -35.59 -13.28
N SER A 421 4.70 -36.77 -13.82
CA SER A 421 5.51 -37.43 -14.86
C SER A 421 4.61 -38.19 -15.83
N THR A 422 5.14 -38.59 -16.99
CA THR A 422 4.40 -39.43 -17.96
C THR A 422 3.91 -40.74 -17.33
N ASP A 423 4.73 -41.37 -16.50
CA ASP A 423 4.39 -42.64 -15.84
C ASP A 423 3.47 -42.45 -14.62
N ASN A 424 3.26 -41.21 -14.18
CA ASN A 424 2.47 -40.91 -13.00
C ASN A 424 1.79 -39.56 -13.13
N ALA A 425 0.88 -39.48 -14.09
CA ALA A 425 0.16 -38.25 -14.36
C ALA A 425 -0.69 -37.84 -13.15
N ILE A 426 -0.72 -36.54 -12.87
CA ILE A 426 -1.61 -35.97 -11.86
C ILE A 426 -2.95 -35.68 -12.53
N THR A 427 -4.02 -36.39 -12.16
CA THR A 427 -5.35 -36.22 -12.74
C THR A 427 -6.28 -35.36 -11.88
N TRP A 428 -5.97 -35.21 -10.59
CA TRP A 428 -6.62 -34.25 -9.71
C TRP A 428 -5.71 -33.83 -8.55
N ILE A 429 -5.98 -32.66 -7.99
CA ILE A 429 -5.30 -32.07 -6.83
C ILE A 429 -6.37 -31.51 -5.88
N ASP A 430 -6.25 -31.80 -4.59
CA ASP A 430 -7.16 -31.30 -3.55
C ASP A 430 -6.47 -30.24 -2.67
N LEU A 431 -7.08 -29.06 -2.54
CA LEU A 431 -6.53 -27.94 -1.79
C LEU A 431 -7.09 -27.82 -0.36
N ASP A 432 -8.05 -28.66 0.06
CA ASP A 432 -8.79 -28.52 1.34
C ASP A 432 -7.92 -28.60 2.62
N GLY A 433 -6.65 -28.99 2.49
CA GLY A 433 -5.68 -29.01 3.59
C GLY A 433 -4.73 -27.81 3.62
N VAL A 434 -4.80 -26.89 2.65
CA VAL A 434 -3.77 -25.85 2.53
C VAL A 434 -3.97 -24.76 3.57
N SER A 435 -2.96 -24.59 4.42
CA SER A 435 -2.90 -23.53 5.44
C SER A 435 -1.43 -23.23 5.72
N VAL A 436 -0.86 -22.30 4.95
CA VAL A 436 0.56 -21.93 5.04
C VAL A 436 0.73 -20.50 5.51
N ALA A 437 1.79 -20.25 6.28
CA ALA A 437 2.15 -18.89 6.66
C ALA A 437 2.34 -18.05 5.38
N TRP A 438 1.56 -16.97 5.27
CA TRP A 438 1.60 -16.07 4.15
C TRP A 438 2.58 -14.95 4.48
N ARG A 439 3.66 -14.89 3.71
CA ARG A 439 4.71 -13.88 3.83
C ARG A 439 4.86 -13.22 2.49
#